data_AF-A0A382WLX3-F1
#
_entry.id   AF-A0A382WLX3-F1
#
_cell.length_a   1.000
_cell.length_b   1.000
_cell.length_c   1.000
_cell.angle_alpha   90.00
_cell.angle_beta   90.00
_cell.angle_gamma   90.00
#
_symmetry.space_group_name_H-M   'P 1'
#
loop_
_entity.id
_entity.type
_entity.pdbx_description
1 polymer ?
#
loop_
_entity_poly.entity_id
_entity_poly.type
_entity_poly.pdbx_seq_one_letter_code
_entity_poly.pdbx_strand_id
1 'polypeptide(L)'
;ETDPVEKYTEILGVFTTLALGTVSKDAQDAKKLGYLNRSDIIIESSNLIEFAKQKVLDLSIERYSTTFNNSIPVLGSEIRERLIDEIPGIFGSNNLTEYDIEIVSKLAYIITGGNGSPGKLESEQYFLDLEKEVVLYLCGNEKTADRISHILTTGKPLRN
;
A
#
# COMPACT_ATOMS: atom_id res chain seq x y z
N GLU A 1 7.78 20.09 12.20
CA GLU A 1 7.24 18.79 12.64
C GLU A 1 5.76 18.79 12.33
N THR A 2 5.28 17.80 11.58
CA THR A 2 3.87 17.59 11.28
C THR A 2 3.14 17.19 12.57
N ASP A 3 1.91 17.67 12.77
CA ASP A 3 1.10 17.32 13.95
C ASP A 3 0.91 15.78 14.01
N PRO A 4 1.10 15.12 15.18
CA PRO A 4 0.79 13.70 15.35
C PRO A 4 -0.59 13.28 14.82
N VAL A 5 -1.59 14.16 14.91
CA VAL A 5 -2.94 13.91 14.38
C VAL A 5 -2.95 13.90 12.85
N GLU A 6 -2.25 14.84 12.23
CA GLU A 6 -2.11 14.94 10.78
C GLU A 6 -1.37 13.71 10.23
N LYS A 7 -0.29 13.29 10.90
CA LYS A 7 0.47 12.09 10.54
C LYS A 7 -0.38 10.81 10.61
N TYR A 8 -1.21 10.65 11.64
CA TYR A 8 -2.13 9.51 11.73
C TYR A 8 -3.17 9.55 10.60
N THR A 9 -3.69 10.73 10.27
CA THR A 9 -4.66 10.91 9.18
C THR A 9 -4.08 10.49 7.84
N GLU A 10 -2.82 10.83 7.55
CA GLU A 10 -2.11 10.38 6.35
C GLU A 10 -1.98 8.85 6.30
N ILE A 11 -1.55 8.22 7.42
CA ILE A 11 -1.42 6.76 7.53
C ILE A 11 -2.77 6.07 7.29
N LEU A 12 -3.84 6.58 7.92
CA LEU A 12 -5.20 6.07 7.75
C LEU A 12 -5.68 6.20 6.30
N GLY A 13 -5.35 7.31 5.62
CA GLY A 13 -5.68 7.51 4.20
C GLY A 13 -5.01 6.49 3.28
N VAL A 14 -3.72 6.21 3.50
CA VAL A 14 -2.98 5.17 2.75
C VAL A 14 -3.55 3.79 3.05
N PHE A 15 -3.76 3.46 4.32
CA PHE A 15 -4.34 2.19 4.74
C PHE A 15 -5.72 1.96 4.12
N THR A 16 -6.59 2.97 4.13
CA THR A 16 -7.93 2.91 3.53
C THR A 16 -7.85 2.69 2.02
N THR A 17 -6.95 3.39 1.34
CA THR A 17 -6.74 3.27 -0.12
C THR A 17 -6.37 1.83 -0.49
N LEU A 18 -5.45 1.23 0.26
CA LEU A 18 -4.98 -0.14 0.08
C LEU A 18 -6.05 -1.18 0.47
N ALA A 19 -6.72 -1.00 1.61
CA ALA A 19 -7.75 -1.90 2.11
C ALA A 19 -8.94 -2.02 1.15
N LEU A 20 -9.36 -0.91 0.54
CA LEU A 20 -10.44 -0.89 -0.45
C LEU A 20 -10.02 -1.32 -1.86
N GLY A 21 -8.72 -1.48 -2.12
CA GLY A 21 -8.20 -1.73 -3.46
C GLY A 21 -8.56 -0.62 -4.45
N THR A 22 -8.40 0.64 -4.03
CA THR A 22 -8.90 1.80 -4.80
C THR A 22 -8.16 1.95 -6.13
N VAL A 23 -8.91 1.99 -7.24
CA VAL A 23 -8.35 2.22 -8.59
C VAL A 23 -8.41 3.70 -8.93
N SER A 24 -7.27 4.28 -9.34
CA SER A 24 -7.20 5.67 -9.77
C SER A 24 -8.00 5.89 -11.05
N LYS A 25 -8.74 7.01 -11.12
CA LYS A 25 -9.54 7.36 -12.32
C LYS A 25 -8.69 7.94 -13.45
N ASP A 26 -7.65 8.68 -13.09
CA ASP A 26 -6.70 9.31 -14.00
C ASP A 26 -5.35 9.54 -13.29
N ALA A 27 -4.37 10.09 -14.01
CA ALA A 27 -3.04 10.31 -13.47
C ALA A 27 -2.99 11.41 -12.38
N GLN A 28 -3.93 12.37 -12.39
CA GLN A 28 -4.01 13.40 -11.34
C GLN A 28 -4.56 12.81 -10.04
N ASP A 29 -5.55 11.92 -10.16
CA ASP A 29 -6.08 11.13 -9.06
C ASP A 29 -5.02 10.17 -8.50
N ALA A 30 -4.24 9.51 -9.36
CA ALA A 30 -3.12 8.66 -8.94
C ALA A 30 -2.08 9.40 -8.07
N LYS A 31 -1.83 10.70 -8.34
CA LYS A 31 -1.00 11.54 -7.45
C LYS A 31 -1.63 11.79 -6.08
N LYS A 32 -2.95 11.96 -6.02
CA LYS A 32 -3.68 12.15 -4.75
C LYS A 32 -3.69 10.87 -3.91
N LEU A 33 -3.82 9.72 -4.57
CA LEU A 33 -3.78 8.40 -3.93
C LEU A 33 -2.36 7.95 -3.54
N GLY A 34 -1.31 8.68 -3.98
CA GLY A 34 0.08 8.36 -3.67
C GLY A 34 0.72 7.29 -4.56
N TYR A 35 0.06 6.89 -5.66
CA TYR A 35 0.64 5.96 -6.65
C TYR A 35 1.70 6.62 -7.54
N LEU A 36 1.58 7.93 -7.75
CA LEU A 36 2.56 8.76 -8.44
C LEU A 36 3.14 9.80 -7.48
N ASN A 37 4.42 10.11 -7.66
CA ASN A 37 5.05 11.21 -6.94
C ASN A 37 4.43 12.54 -7.37
N ARG A 38 4.41 13.52 -6.47
CA ARG A 38 3.94 14.88 -6.78
C ARG A 38 4.72 15.50 -7.94
N SER A 39 6.01 15.17 -8.06
CA SER A 39 6.93 15.62 -9.11
C SER A 39 6.78 14.87 -10.44
N ASP A 40 6.05 13.75 -10.49
CA ASP A 40 5.92 12.98 -11.74
C ASP A 40 5.22 13.80 -12.81
N ILE A 41 5.67 13.68 -14.05
CA ILE A 41 5.17 14.49 -15.16
C ILE A 41 4.10 13.68 -15.90
N ILE A 42 2.95 14.30 -16.11
CA ILE A 42 1.82 13.69 -16.82
C ILE A 42 1.81 14.25 -18.23
N ILE A 43 1.88 13.36 -19.22
CA ILE A 43 1.98 13.70 -20.65
C ILE A 43 1.00 12.87 -21.46
N GLU A 44 0.82 13.25 -22.73
CA GLU A 44 0.03 12.48 -23.70
C GLU A 44 0.76 11.19 -24.12
N SER A 45 -0.02 10.11 -24.31
CA SER A 45 0.51 8.77 -24.59
C SER A 45 1.33 8.66 -25.88
N SER A 46 1.04 9.49 -26.88
CA SER A 46 1.73 9.50 -28.19
C SER A 46 3.23 9.78 -28.06
N ASN A 47 3.63 10.55 -27.05
CA ASN A 47 5.01 11.00 -26.86
C ASN A 47 5.71 10.32 -25.67
N LEU A 48 5.07 9.31 -25.05
CA LEU A 48 5.54 8.71 -23.79
C LEU A 48 6.97 8.17 -23.87
N ILE A 49 7.28 7.42 -24.93
CA ILE A 49 8.59 6.78 -25.10
C ILE A 49 9.68 7.82 -25.38
N GLU A 50 9.38 8.84 -26.20
CA GLU A 50 10.33 9.90 -26.52
C GLU A 50 10.67 10.71 -25.27
N PHE A 51 9.65 11.10 -24.50
CA PHE A 51 9.83 11.81 -23.26
C PHE A 51 10.60 10.98 -22.22
N ALA A 52 10.26 9.70 -22.07
CA ALA A 52 10.97 8.80 -21.15
C ALA A 52 12.45 8.66 -21.50
N LYS A 53 12.80 8.57 -22.80
CA LYS A 53 14.19 8.55 -23.25
C LYS A 53 14.91 9.85 -22.88
N GLN A 54 14.30 11.00 -23.15
CA GLN A 54 14.90 12.28 -22.80
C GLN A 54 15.13 12.38 -21.29
N LYS A 55 14.16 11.97 -20.48
CA LYS A 55 14.28 11.99 -19.02
C LYS A 55 15.44 11.13 -18.51
N VAL A 56 15.66 9.96 -19.11
CA VAL A 56 16.82 9.10 -18.76
C VAL A 56 18.15 9.77 -19.14
N LEU A 57 18.22 10.41 -20.31
CA LEU A 57 19.41 11.17 -20.71
C LEU A 57 19.69 12.31 -19.73
N ASP A 58 18.67 13.05 -19.33
CA ASP A 58 18.80 14.15 -18.35
C ASP A 58 19.33 13.61 -17.00
N LEU A 59 18.74 12.52 -16.49
CA LEU A 59 19.19 11.86 -15.25
C LEU A 59 20.63 11.35 -15.32
N SER A 60 21.09 10.92 -16.50
CA SER A 60 22.46 10.44 -16.70
C SER A 60 23.49 11.57 -16.53
N ILE A 61 23.12 12.81 -16.89
CA ILE A 61 23.97 13.99 -16.75
C ILE A 61 24.04 14.41 -15.28
N GLU A 62 22.93 14.29 -14.55
CA GLU A 62 22.79 14.72 -13.14
C GLU A 62 23.51 13.84 -12.11
N ARG A 63 24.25 12.79 -12.53
CA ARG A 63 24.92 11.79 -11.66
C ARG A 63 23.95 11.15 -10.65
N TYR A 64 22.83 10.62 -11.15
CA TYR A 64 21.87 9.85 -10.36
C TYR A 64 22.57 8.78 -9.49
N SER A 65 22.33 8.82 -8.17
CA SER A 65 22.82 7.83 -7.21
C SER A 65 21.67 6.93 -6.75
N THR A 66 21.92 5.62 -6.70
CA THR A 66 20.93 4.59 -6.35
C THR A 66 20.80 4.34 -4.85
N THR A 67 21.53 5.07 -4.00
CA THR A 67 21.54 4.81 -2.55
C THR A 67 20.33 5.43 -1.87
N PHE A 68 19.18 4.78 -1.96
CA PHE A 68 18.04 5.00 -1.08
C PHE A 68 18.07 3.96 0.03
N ASN A 69 18.95 4.15 1.02
CA ASN A 69 18.84 3.38 2.26
C ASN A 69 17.81 4.09 3.14
N ASN A 70 16.54 3.98 2.74
CA ASN A 70 15.45 4.64 3.43
C ASN A 70 15.19 3.88 4.73
N SER A 71 15.66 4.46 5.82
CA SER A 71 15.31 4.02 7.16
C SER A 71 13.87 4.45 7.44
N ILE A 72 12.97 3.48 7.57
CA ILE A 72 11.54 3.69 7.80
C ILE A 72 11.25 3.43 9.28
N PRO A 73 10.59 4.37 9.99
CA PRO A 73 10.24 4.15 11.39
C PRO A 73 9.10 3.14 11.51
N VAL A 74 9.28 2.14 12.36
CA VAL A 74 8.22 1.24 12.80
C VAL A 74 7.15 2.04 13.55
N LEU A 75 5.89 1.91 13.12
CA LEU A 75 4.76 2.62 13.73
C LEU A 75 4.34 1.97 15.05
N GLY A 76 4.38 0.63 15.11
CA GLY A 76 4.11 -0.14 16.31
C GLY A 76 2.66 -0.58 16.50
N SER A 77 2.43 -1.32 17.60
CA SER A 77 1.16 -1.98 17.88
C SER A 77 0.01 -1.04 18.20
N GLU A 78 0.27 0.10 18.84
CA GLU A 78 -0.78 1.08 19.18
C GLU A 78 -1.45 1.64 17.92
N ILE A 79 -0.65 2.04 16.91
CA ILE A 79 -1.18 2.52 15.64
C ILE A 79 -1.89 1.38 14.90
N ARG A 80 -1.37 0.15 14.98
CA ARG A 80 -2.02 -1.02 14.39
C ARG A 80 -3.40 -1.29 14.95
N GLU A 81 -3.56 -1.25 16.27
CA GLU A 81 -4.85 -1.46 16.93
C GLU A 81 -5.86 -0.40 16.47
N ARG A 82 -5.45 0.87 16.44
CA ARG A 82 -6.30 1.95 15.92
C ARG A 82 -6.71 1.73 14.46
N LEU A 83 -5.80 1.28 13.59
CA LEU A 83 -6.14 0.97 12.19
C LEU A 83 -7.14 -0.20 12.08
N ILE A 84 -7.01 -1.21 12.94
CA ILE A 84 -7.93 -2.36 12.98
C ILE A 84 -9.34 -1.91 13.41
N ASP A 85 -9.42 -1.00 14.39
CA ASP A 85 -10.70 -0.45 14.87
C ASP A 85 -11.45 0.34 13.78
N GLU A 86 -10.74 0.90 12.79
CA GLU A 86 -11.33 1.62 11.66
C GLU A 86 -11.89 0.71 10.56
N ILE A 87 -11.51 -0.58 10.54
CA ILE A 87 -11.91 -1.52 9.47
C ILE A 87 -13.44 -1.54 9.25
N PRO A 88 -14.30 -1.69 10.27
CA PRO A 88 -15.75 -1.68 10.05
C PRO A 88 -16.26 -0.37 9.42
N GLY A 89 -15.64 0.77 9.77
CA GLY A 89 -15.96 2.07 9.20
C GLY A 89 -15.56 2.20 7.72
N ILE A 90 -14.41 1.62 7.35
CA ILE A 90 -13.88 1.63 5.98
C ILE A 90 -14.81 0.87 5.01
N PHE A 91 -15.31 -0.30 5.40
CA PHE A 91 -16.10 -1.18 4.51
C PHE A 91 -17.63 -0.99 4.63
N GLY A 92 -18.10 -0.35 5.70
CA GLY A 92 -19.52 -0.22 6.03
C GLY A 92 -20.12 -1.51 6.59
N SER A 93 -21.09 -1.37 7.50
CA SER A 93 -21.58 -2.42 8.43
C SER A 93 -22.08 -3.73 7.80
N ASN A 94 -22.37 -3.78 6.49
CA ASN A 94 -23.02 -4.92 5.84
C ASN A 94 -22.19 -5.59 4.72
N ASN A 95 -20.92 -5.22 4.56
CA ASN A 95 -20.11 -5.70 3.42
C ASN A 95 -18.89 -6.55 3.77
N LEU A 96 -18.56 -6.69 5.05
CA LEU A 96 -17.29 -7.26 5.49
C LEU A 96 -17.48 -8.71 5.98
N THR A 97 -16.69 -9.63 5.43
CA THR A 97 -16.59 -11.01 5.94
C THR A 97 -15.51 -11.10 7.03
N GLU A 98 -15.54 -12.16 7.84
CA GLU A 98 -14.45 -12.44 8.79
C GLU A 98 -13.09 -12.54 8.09
N TYR A 99 -13.07 -13.06 6.85
CA TYR A 99 -11.82 -13.18 6.11
C TYR A 99 -11.34 -11.84 5.55
N ASP A 100 -12.23 -10.91 5.20
CA ASP A 100 -11.83 -9.54 4.86
C ASP A 100 -11.15 -8.85 6.05
N ILE A 101 -11.70 -9.04 7.27
CA ILE A 101 -11.07 -8.54 8.50
C ILE A 101 -9.67 -9.15 8.66
N GLU A 102 -9.52 -10.46 8.44
CA GLU A 102 -8.23 -11.14 8.54
C GLU A 102 -7.20 -10.53 7.56
N ILE A 103 -7.55 -10.42 6.28
CA ILE A 103 -6.65 -9.88 5.24
C ILE A 103 -6.25 -8.44 5.57
N VAL A 104 -7.22 -7.59 5.90
CA VAL A 104 -6.97 -6.16 6.15
C VAL A 104 -6.21 -5.94 7.47
N SER A 105 -6.42 -6.79 8.49
CA SER A 105 -5.62 -6.77 9.72
C SER A 105 -4.16 -7.15 9.46
N LYS A 106 -3.91 -8.09 8.52
CA LYS A 106 -2.54 -8.42 8.09
C LYS A 106 -1.89 -7.28 7.30
N LEU A 107 -2.65 -6.54 6.50
CA LEU A 107 -2.18 -5.30 5.88
C LEU A 107 -1.75 -4.27 6.94
N ALA A 108 -2.57 -4.07 7.98
CA ALA A 108 -2.23 -3.19 9.10
C ALA A 108 -0.94 -3.65 9.81
N TYR A 109 -0.74 -4.97 9.96
CA TYR A 109 0.48 -5.55 10.50
C TYR A 109 1.73 -5.17 9.68
N ILE A 110 1.69 -5.27 8.35
CA ILE A 110 2.83 -4.91 7.48
C ILE A 110 3.13 -3.41 7.60
N ILE A 111 2.13 -2.55 7.39
CA ILE A 111 2.31 -1.09 7.37
C ILE A 111 2.83 -0.56 8.70
N THR A 112 2.47 -1.22 9.81
CA THR A 112 2.90 -0.80 11.15
C THR A 112 4.27 -1.34 11.57
N GLY A 113 4.95 -2.12 10.71
CA GLY A 113 6.26 -2.69 10.97
C GLY A 113 6.21 -3.93 11.86
N GLY A 114 5.12 -4.69 11.79
CA GLY A 114 4.97 -5.99 12.42
C GLY A 114 5.18 -5.98 13.94
N ASN A 115 6.11 -6.81 14.42
CA ASN A 115 6.47 -6.91 15.83
C ASN A 115 7.68 -6.04 16.21
N GLY A 116 8.10 -5.13 15.33
CA GLY A 116 9.18 -4.19 15.61
C GLY A 116 8.85 -3.23 16.75
N SER A 117 9.88 -2.68 17.38
CA SER A 117 9.71 -1.68 18.43
C SER A 117 9.28 -0.33 17.83
N PRO A 118 8.23 0.33 18.35
CA PRO A 118 7.80 1.64 17.85
C PRO A 118 8.96 2.65 17.83
N GLY A 119 9.08 3.41 16.74
CA GLY A 119 10.14 4.40 16.54
C GLY A 119 11.50 3.83 16.13
N LYS A 120 11.69 2.50 16.16
CA LYS A 120 12.90 1.87 15.59
C LYS A 120 12.92 2.11 14.08
N LEU A 121 14.07 2.56 13.57
CA LEU A 121 14.32 2.68 12.15
C LEU A 121 14.72 1.33 11.58
N GLU A 122 13.94 0.84 10.63
CA GLU A 122 14.20 -0.41 9.90
C GLU A 122 14.44 -0.13 8.42
N SER A 123 15.06 -1.07 7.72
CA SER A 123 15.30 -0.96 6.28
C SER A 123 14.01 -1.22 5.48
N GLU A 124 13.97 -0.76 4.23
CA GLU A 124 12.91 -1.17 3.30
C GLU A 124 12.78 -2.69 3.18
N GLN A 125 13.92 -3.40 3.14
CA GLN A 125 13.95 -4.86 3.07
C GLN A 125 13.21 -5.53 4.24
N TYR A 126 13.25 -4.94 5.45
CA TYR A 126 12.48 -5.44 6.59
C TYR A 126 10.98 -5.48 6.30
N PHE A 127 10.43 -4.41 5.70
CA PHE A 127 9.01 -4.35 5.35
C PHE A 127 8.67 -5.28 4.18
N LEU A 128 9.56 -5.42 3.19
CA LEU A 128 9.39 -6.38 2.09
C LEU A 128 9.37 -7.83 2.59
N ASP A 129 10.19 -8.16 3.59
CA ASP A 129 10.21 -9.48 4.20
C ASP A 129 8.92 -9.77 4.98
N LEU A 130 8.39 -8.78 5.72
CA LEU A 130 7.08 -8.87 6.38
C LEU A 130 5.94 -9.07 5.37
N GLU A 131 5.93 -8.29 4.28
CA GLU A 131 4.95 -8.44 3.22
C GLU A 131 5.01 -9.84 2.62
N LYS A 132 6.21 -10.32 2.29
CA LYS A 132 6.41 -11.64 1.73
C LYS A 132 5.89 -12.75 2.65
N GLU A 133 6.17 -12.69 3.95
CA GLU A 133 5.67 -13.66 4.92
C GLU A 133 4.14 -13.71 4.95
N VAL A 134 3.50 -12.54 5.04
CA VAL A 134 2.04 -12.41 5.07
C VAL A 134 1.40 -12.90 3.77
N VAL A 135 1.95 -12.51 2.62
CA VAL A 135 1.43 -12.92 1.31
C VAL A 135 1.53 -14.43 1.16
N LEU A 136 2.66 -15.04 1.53
CA LEU A 136 2.82 -16.50 1.49
C LEU A 136 1.83 -17.21 2.42
N TYR A 137 1.58 -16.66 3.62
CA TYR A 137 0.55 -17.17 4.53
C TYR A 137 -0.85 -17.11 3.88
N LEU A 138 -1.23 -15.98 3.27
CA LEU A 138 -2.53 -15.83 2.61
C LEU A 138 -2.67 -16.74 1.38
N CYS A 139 -1.62 -16.89 0.58
CA CYS A 139 -1.60 -17.82 -0.55
C CYS A 139 -1.79 -19.29 -0.12
N GLY A 140 -1.39 -19.65 1.10
CA GLY A 140 -1.63 -20.99 1.68
C GLY A 140 -3.05 -21.21 2.19
N ASN A 141 -3.92 -20.20 2.17
CA ASN A 141 -5.28 -20.28 2.70
C ASN A 141 -6.30 -20.65 1.60
N GLU A 142 -7.12 -21.66 1.85
CA GLU A 142 -8.16 -22.13 0.92
C GLU A 142 -9.12 -21.02 0.50
N LYS A 143 -9.51 -20.11 1.41
CA LYS A 143 -10.40 -19.00 1.09
C LYS A 143 -9.80 -18.03 0.07
N THR A 144 -8.48 -17.82 0.10
CA THR A 144 -7.77 -17.01 -0.92
C THR A 144 -7.79 -17.73 -2.26
N ALA A 145 -7.53 -19.04 -2.29
CA ALA A 145 -7.58 -19.82 -3.53
C ALA A 145 -8.99 -19.80 -4.16
N ASP A 146 -10.03 -19.96 -3.34
CA ASP A 146 -11.43 -19.87 -3.77
C ASP A 146 -11.77 -18.50 -4.33
N ARG A 147 -11.35 -17.42 -3.67
CA ARG A 147 -11.54 -16.04 -4.14
C ARG A 147 -10.88 -15.81 -5.48
N ILE A 148 -9.62 -16.23 -5.66
CA ILE A 148 -8.89 -16.10 -6.92
C ILE A 148 -9.61 -16.89 -8.02
N SER A 149 -9.95 -18.15 -7.76
CA SER A 149 -10.67 -19.01 -8.71
C SER A 149 -12.02 -18.41 -9.13
N HIS A 150 -12.79 -17.89 -8.16
CA HIS A 150 -14.08 -17.27 -8.43
C HIS A 150 -13.94 -15.96 -9.23
N ILE A 151 -12.97 -15.11 -8.90
CA ILE A 151 -12.72 -13.87 -9.64
C ILE A 151 -12.31 -14.19 -11.08
N LEU A 152 -11.41 -15.15 -11.30
CA LEU A 152 -10.96 -15.54 -12.63
C LEU A 152 -12.09 -16.15 -13.48
N THR A 153 -13.03 -16.88 -12.86
CA THR A 153 -14.13 -17.56 -13.57
C THR A 153 -15.34 -16.66 -13.80
N THR A 154 -15.68 -15.79 -12.86
CA THR A 154 -16.93 -15.00 -12.87
C THR A 154 -16.73 -13.50 -13.09
N GLY A 155 -15.50 -13.01 -12.90
CA GLY A 155 -15.19 -11.58 -12.88
C GLY A 155 -15.73 -10.83 -11.66
N LYS A 156 -16.28 -11.52 -10.65
CA LYS A 156 -16.87 -10.92 -9.45
C LYS A 156 -16.13 -11.38 -8.18
N PRO A 157 -16.05 -10.53 -7.13
CA PRO A 157 -15.44 -10.92 -5.87
C PRO A 157 -16.29 -11.96 -5.13
N LEU A 158 -15.65 -13.03 -4.64
CA LEU A 158 -16.25 -13.98 -3.72
C LEU A 158 -16.20 -13.43 -2.29
N ARG A 159 -17.31 -13.54 -1.56
CA ARG A 159 -17.41 -13.11 -0.16
C ARG A 159 -17.57 -14.32 0.75
N ASN A 160 -16.45 -14.82 1.28
CA ASN A 160 -16.30 -15.99 2.17
C ASN A 160 -15.36 -15.68 3.34
#